data_AF-A0A4S4KUL7-F1
#
_entry.id   AF-A0A4S4KUL7-F1
#
_cell.length_a   1.000
_cell.length_b   1.000
_cell.length_c   1.000
_cell.angle_alpha   90.00
_cell.angle_beta   90.00
_cell.angle_gamma   90.00
#
_symmetry.space_group_name_H-M   'P 1'
#
loop_
_entity.id
_entity.type
_entity.pdbx_description
1 polymer ?
#
loop_
_entity_poly.entity_id
_entity_poly.type
_entity_poly.pdbx_seq_one_letter_code
_entity_poly.pdbx_strand_id
1 'polypeptide(L)'
;MKARKYKLAYTLYIDMKRRGLKPNLRTFVTILTGYSRIDDWDTHTKQLANVHTLFDNYKQFVEAVREQDSRSPDISRVPYILYIKILGDATLYQKMFDVFYAMDQEGPLSPDHFIYATLLHAIADRRVLSEGSQEPVSVQNASDAKLVWKQMVKASEKLGFPIDAYALTGVLKALSGGRPTDQLLAFDIVRDYVGLSKPGETALPTKVPLNDFILQVVLGLCIVTRKYRLCMHYFQQVIDRPTKPGQERIITWRHMEQVLRAYVAIAALGSMGEANQALETLEWMLREEIKDPNSGYKIRPRLETYGLVLSACWRGADWVSATRTFELMTGYNGKDFRDGKTGAPRMEKRSKGRNIMPNSAVLSTLARAAVASKDRANMRQCLRIIDHLQGAEFFVNVNETRKGEAHPNELVTKAMIRGKWEVKDRIFYNLKLASAIVELTDNATPKGKSRARLEAAEGEGVEDKGYVISANEEQQWTALKMKAKDYIKRTPAPRPGSIPIMEKEPLGPAKFITNTDNQVEYQMTHRHIKSI
;
A
#
# COMPACT_ATOMS: atom_id res chain seq x y z
N MET A 1 -4.18 16.60 -23.70
CA MET A 1 -4.97 15.81 -24.67
C MET A 1 -5.78 14.72 -23.96
N LYS A 2 -6.99 15.01 -23.49
CA LYS A 2 -7.84 14.01 -22.78
C LYS A 2 -8.31 12.87 -23.71
N ALA A 3 -8.46 13.13 -25.01
CA ALA A 3 -8.94 12.16 -26.00
C ALA A 3 -7.87 11.21 -26.57
N ARG A 4 -6.63 11.20 -26.02
CA ARG A 4 -5.51 10.33 -26.46
C ARG A 4 -5.15 10.39 -27.96
N LYS A 5 -5.50 11.49 -28.65
CA LYS A 5 -5.21 11.71 -30.08
C LYS A 5 -3.78 12.23 -30.33
N TYR A 6 -2.76 11.51 -29.85
CA TYR A 6 -1.36 11.96 -29.87
C TYR A 6 -0.81 12.14 -31.29
N LYS A 7 -1.09 11.20 -32.19
CA LYS A 7 -0.67 11.26 -33.59
C LYS A 7 -1.20 12.50 -34.29
N LEU A 8 -2.50 12.78 -34.13
CA LEU A 8 -3.15 13.95 -34.73
C LEU A 8 -2.53 15.25 -34.22
N ALA A 9 -2.24 15.35 -32.93
CA ALA A 9 -1.62 16.55 -32.38
C ALA A 9 -0.24 16.84 -32.99
N TYR A 10 0.56 15.81 -33.22
CA TYR A 10 1.84 15.97 -33.90
C TYR A 10 1.67 16.33 -35.38
N THR A 11 0.70 15.72 -36.07
CA THR A 11 0.37 16.10 -37.46
C THR A 11 -0.02 17.57 -37.56
N LEU A 12 -0.86 18.07 -36.64
CA LEU A 12 -1.24 19.49 -36.60
C LEU A 12 -0.04 20.41 -36.33
N TYR A 13 0.91 19.97 -35.51
CA TYR A 13 2.16 20.70 -35.29
C TYR A 13 3.01 20.79 -36.56
N ILE A 14 3.11 19.70 -37.33
CA ILE A 14 3.82 19.69 -38.61
C ILE A 14 3.10 20.56 -39.64
N ASP A 15 1.77 20.47 -39.73
CA ASP A 15 0.96 21.26 -40.66
C ASP A 15 1.05 22.76 -40.35
N MET A 16 1.06 23.13 -39.06
CA MET A 16 1.30 24.50 -38.62
C MET A 16 2.64 25.04 -39.18
N LYS A 17 3.73 24.27 -39.03
CA LYS A 17 5.05 24.65 -39.58
C LYS A 17 5.03 24.73 -41.11
N ARG A 18 4.38 23.78 -41.79
CA ARG A 18 4.25 23.78 -43.27
C ARG A 18 3.50 25.00 -43.81
N ARG A 19 2.57 25.55 -43.02
CA ARG A 19 1.82 26.77 -43.34
C ARG A 19 2.56 28.05 -42.98
N GLY A 20 3.83 27.98 -42.58
CA GLY A 20 4.65 29.14 -42.22
C GLY A 20 4.39 29.70 -40.81
N LEU A 21 3.56 29.03 -39.99
CA LEU A 21 3.33 29.46 -38.61
C LEU A 21 4.47 28.95 -37.72
N LYS A 22 5.10 29.87 -36.99
CA LYS A 22 6.22 29.56 -36.08
C LYS A 22 5.70 29.02 -34.74
N PRO A 23 6.20 27.86 -34.26
CA PRO A 23 5.92 27.40 -32.90
C PRO A 23 6.41 28.42 -31.86
N ASN A 24 5.65 28.57 -30.77
CA ASN A 24 6.03 29.35 -29.59
C ASN A 24 6.04 28.47 -28.34
N LEU A 25 6.39 29.04 -27.18
CA LEU A 25 6.42 28.33 -25.90
C LEU A 25 5.11 27.57 -25.62
N ARG A 26 3.95 28.21 -25.85
CA ARG A 26 2.64 27.60 -25.62
C ARG A 26 2.42 26.35 -26.46
N THR A 27 2.89 26.34 -27.72
CA THR A 27 2.83 25.16 -28.58
C THR A 27 3.61 23.99 -27.98
N PHE A 28 4.87 24.21 -27.59
CA PHE A 28 5.71 23.17 -26.99
C PHE A 28 5.12 22.63 -25.69
N VAL A 29 4.75 23.52 -24.77
CA VAL A 29 4.14 23.15 -23.48
C VAL A 29 2.85 22.33 -23.69
N THR A 30 1.98 22.77 -24.61
CA THR A 30 0.70 22.09 -24.85
C THR A 30 0.89 20.67 -25.36
N ILE A 31 1.79 20.47 -26.32
CA ILE A 31 2.02 19.17 -26.94
C ILE A 31 2.74 18.23 -25.97
N LEU A 32 3.82 18.70 -25.31
CA LEU A 32 4.53 17.91 -24.30
C LEU A 32 3.64 17.56 -23.10
N THR A 33 2.76 18.46 -22.66
CA THR A 33 1.76 18.15 -21.63
C THR A 33 0.81 17.05 -22.10
N GLY A 34 0.46 17.03 -23.39
CA GLY A 34 -0.30 15.94 -23.99
C GLY A 34 0.42 14.60 -23.90
N TYR A 35 1.70 14.57 -24.30
CA TYR A 35 2.54 13.38 -24.29
C TYR A 35 2.87 12.86 -22.89
N SER A 36 3.06 13.75 -21.91
CA SER A 36 3.35 13.39 -20.51
C SER A 36 2.27 12.56 -19.79
N ARG A 37 1.14 12.31 -20.47
CA ARG A 37 0.01 11.50 -20.00
C ARG A 37 -0.02 10.09 -20.61
N ILE A 38 0.99 9.73 -21.40
CA ILE A 38 1.16 8.35 -21.87
C ILE A 38 1.80 7.57 -20.72
N ASP A 39 1.09 6.55 -20.23
CA ASP A 39 1.54 5.70 -19.11
C ASP A 39 2.42 4.53 -19.59
N ASP A 40 2.26 4.12 -20.85
CA ASP A 40 2.97 2.98 -21.45
C ASP A 40 3.66 3.42 -22.75
N TRP A 41 4.96 3.64 -22.67
CA TRP A 41 5.77 4.11 -23.79
C TRP A 41 6.24 3.00 -24.73
N ASP A 42 6.25 1.74 -24.27
CA ASP A 42 6.68 0.59 -25.07
C ASP A 42 5.78 0.41 -26.30
N THR A 43 4.49 0.72 -26.15
CA THR A 43 3.50 0.69 -27.25
C THR A 43 3.46 1.98 -28.09
N HIS A 44 4.26 2.99 -27.74
CA HIS A 44 4.21 4.35 -28.31
C HIS A 44 5.56 4.83 -28.86
N THR A 45 6.40 3.93 -29.38
CA THR A 45 7.76 4.23 -29.87
C THR A 45 7.83 5.37 -30.90
N LYS A 46 6.91 5.43 -31.88
CA LYS A 46 6.84 6.56 -32.84
C LYS A 46 6.55 7.90 -32.16
N GLN A 47 5.74 7.87 -31.10
CA GLN A 47 5.36 9.06 -30.37
C GLN A 47 6.51 9.53 -29.48
N LEU A 48 7.30 8.59 -28.95
CA LEU A 48 8.54 8.90 -28.24
C LEU A 48 9.56 9.59 -29.15
N ALA A 49 9.75 9.09 -30.39
CA ALA A 49 10.60 9.76 -31.38
C ALA A 49 10.13 11.19 -31.67
N ASN A 50 8.81 11.39 -31.84
CA ASN A 50 8.21 12.71 -32.04
C ASN A 50 8.46 13.65 -30.85
N VAL A 51 8.44 13.13 -29.61
CA VAL A 51 8.75 13.91 -28.41
C VAL A 51 10.21 14.36 -28.41
N HIS A 52 11.16 13.50 -28.80
CA HIS A 52 12.57 13.89 -28.92
C HIS A 52 12.74 15.04 -29.92
N THR A 53 12.19 14.89 -31.13
CA THR A 53 12.22 15.95 -32.15
C THR A 53 11.56 17.24 -31.66
N LEU A 54 10.43 17.14 -30.96
CA LEU A 54 9.73 18.31 -30.42
C LEU A 54 10.59 19.05 -29.38
N PHE A 55 11.31 18.31 -28.52
CA PHE A 55 12.19 18.90 -27.52
C PHE A 55 13.45 19.51 -28.15
N ASP A 56 14.02 18.89 -29.19
CA ASP A 56 15.13 19.48 -29.94
C ASP A 56 14.72 20.79 -30.64
N ASN A 57 13.52 20.81 -31.24
CA ASN A 57 12.94 22.04 -31.80
C ASN A 57 12.69 23.12 -30.73
N TYR A 58 12.39 22.72 -29.48
CA TYR A 58 12.24 23.66 -28.37
C TYR A 58 13.59 24.28 -27.98
N LYS A 59 14.67 23.50 -27.92
CA LYS A 59 16.02 24.04 -27.66
C LYS A 59 16.44 25.07 -28.71
N GLN A 60 16.21 24.77 -29.99
CA GLN A 60 16.46 25.73 -31.08
C GLN A 60 15.62 27.00 -30.96
N PHE A 61 14.35 26.88 -30.55
CA PHE A 61 13.50 28.03 -30.27
C PHE A 61 14.06 28.89 -29.14
N VAL A 62 14.52 28.27 -28.05
CA VAL A 62 15.15 28.96 -26.92
C VAL A 62 16.42 29.70 -27.34
N GLU A 63 17.29 29.08 -28.13
CA GLU A 63 18.52 29.70 -28.64
C GLU A 63 18.19 30.96 -29.46
N ALA A 64 17.26 30.86 -30.42
CA ALA A 64 16.84 31.99 -31.24
C ALA A 64 16.18 33.12 -30.42
N VAL A 65 15.40 32.79 -29.39
CA VAL A 65 14.82 33.79 -28.49
C VAL A 65 15.89 34.44 -27.62
N ARG A 66 16.85 33.66 -27.12
CA ARG A 66 17.94 34.14 -26.26
C ARG A 66 18.86 35.12 -26.98
N GLU A 67 19.09 34.92 -28.29
CA GLU A 67 19.84 35.85 -29.14
C GLU A 67 19.17 37.23 -29.24
N GLN A 68 17.84 37.29 -29.16
CA GLN A 68 17.07 38.53 -29.23
C GLN A 68 16.86 39.17 -27.86
N ASP A 69 16.45 38.36 -26.88
CA ASP A 69 16.22 38.77 -25.50
C ASP A 69 16.52 37.60 -24.54
N SER A 70 17.68 37.69 -23.88
CA SER A 70 18.14 36.73 -22.88
C SER A 70 17.23 36.60 -21.65
N ARG A 71 16.31 37.55 -21.41
CA ARG A 71 15.35 37.55 -20.29
C ARG A 71 13.92 37.37 -20.75
N SER A 72 13.70 36.97 -22.00
CA SER A 72 12.36 36.78 -22.54
C SER A 72 11.54 35.80 -21.69
N PRO A 73 10.26 36.11 -21.40
CA PRO A 73 9.37 35.20 -20.67
C PRO A 73 9.08 33.89 -21.44
N ASP A 74 9.42 33.85 -22.73
CA ASP A 74 9.31 32.63 -23.55
C ASP A 74 10.42 31.59 -23.25
N ILE A 75 11.47 31.98 -22.52
CA ILE A 75 12.51 31.07 -22.02
C ILE A 75 12.03 30.41 -20.73
N SER A 76 11.55 29.16 -20.84
CA SER A 76 10.87 28.47 -19.72
C SER A 76 11.42 27.08 -19.41
N ARG A 77 11.33 26.68 -18.13
CA ARG A 77 11.72 25.33 -17.69
C ARG A 77 10.62 24.29 -17.88
N VAL A 78 9.38 24.72 -18.15
CA VAL A 78 8.23 23.81 -18.25
C VAL A 78 8.44 22.70 -19.29
N PRO A 79 8.95 22.97 -20.51
CA PRO A 79 9.27 21.90 -21.46
C PRO A 79 10.34 20.92 -20.97
N TYR A 80 11.35 21.38 -20.22
CA TYR A 80 12.35 20.49 -19.59
C TYR A 80 11.70 19.58 -18.55
N ILE A 81 10.87 20.13 -17.65
CA ILE A 81 10.13 19.36 -16.64
C ILE A 81 9.31 18.24 -17.30
N LEU A 82 8.53 18.60 -18.33
CA LEU A 82 7.67 17.65 -19.04
C LEU A 82 8.49 16.58 -19.79
N TYR A 83 9.59 16.98 -20.40
CA TYR A 83 10.44 16.04 -21.14
C TYR A 83 11.18 15.08 -20.21
N ILE A 84 11.76 15.56 -19.10
CA ILE A 84 12.38 14.72 -18.06
C ILE A 84 11.36 13.71 -17.52
N LYS A 85 10.13 14.14 -17.24
CA LYS A 85 9.05 13.23 -16.83
C LYS A 85 8.81 12.14 -17.88
N ILE A 86 8.66 12.53 -19.15
CA ILE A 86 8.46 11.58 -20.26
C ILE A 86 9.62 10.58 -20.36
N LEU A 87 10.86 11.04 -20.22
CA LEU A 87 12.03 10.17 -20.25
C LEU A 87 12.03 9.17 -19.09
N GLY A 88 11.66 9.60 -17.88
CA GLY A 88 11.49 8.73 -16.72
C GLY A 88 10.40 7.68 -16.93
N ASP A 89 9.22 8.10 -17.39
CA ASP A 89 8.09 7.20 -17.71
C ASP A 89 8.45 6.22 -18.85
N ALA A 90 9.27 6.64 -19.81
CA ALA A 90 9.78 5.82 -20.91
C ALA A 90 11.01 4.98 -20.53
N THR A 91 11.42 4.97 -19.26
CA THR A 91 12.60 4.25 -18.74
C THR A 91 13.95 4.66 -19.34
N LEU A 92 14.02 5.84 -19.97
CA LEU A 92 15.23 6.41 -20.57
C LEU A 92 16.05 7.22 -19.56
N TYR A 93 16.45 6.58 -18.45
CA TYR A 93 17.09 7.25 -17.31
C TYR A 93 18.43 7.92 -17.64
N GLN A 94 19.26 7.31 -18.50
CA GLN A 94 20.52 7.93 -18.91
C GLN A 94 20.25 9.28 -19.60
N LYS A 95 19.40 9.28 -20.62
CA LYS A 95 19.02 10.49 -21.36
C LYS A 95 18.36 11.54 -20.46
N MET A 96 17.60 11.10 -19.44
CA MET A 96 17.01 11.99 -18.43
C MET A 96 18.10 12.74 -17.66
N PHE A 97 19.15 12.05 -17.21
CA PHE A 97 20.30 12.69 -16.54
C PHE A 97 21.12 13.54 -17.50
N ASP A 98 21.34 13.11 -18.75
CA ASP A 98 22.06 13.89 -19.76
C ASP A 98 21.37 15.24 -19.99
N VAL A 99 20.03 15.25 -20.09
CA VAL A 99 19.24 16.49 -20.22
C VAL A 99 19.41 17.38 -19.00
N PHE A 100 19.35 16.82 -17.79
CA PHE A 100 19.50 17.56 -16.55
C PHE A 100 20.90 18.18 -16.42
N TYR A 101 21.97 17.43 -16.71
CA TYR A 101 23.34 17.92 -16.62
C TYR A 101 23.70 18.92 -17.73
N ALA A 102 22.98 18.88 -18.85
CA ALA A 102 23.11 19.87 -19.94
C ALA A 102 22.33 21.17 -19.68
N MET A 103 21.57 21.29 -18.59
CA MET A 103 20.88 22.54 -18.24
C MET A 103 21.89 23.61 -17.79
N ASP A 104 21.53 24.87 -18.02
CA ASP A 104 22.32 26.02 -17.56
C ASP A 104 22.48 25.96 -16.02
N GLN A 105 23.65 26.35 -15.51
CA GLN A 105 23.88 26.38 -14.06
C GLN A 105 23.24 27.60 -13.37
N GLU A 106 22.96 28.64 -14.15
CA GLU A 106 22.38 29.91 -13.69
C GLU A 106 21.38 30.44 -14.73
N GLY A 107 20.56 31.42 -14.34
CA GLY A 107 19.59 32.04 -15.23
C GLY A 107 18.25 31.29 -15.35
N PRO A 108 17.39 31.68 -16.31
CA PRO A 108 15.99 31.26 -16.37
C PRO A 108 15.78 29.76 -16.66
N LEU A 109 16.80 29.07 -17.20
CA LEU A 109 16.77 27.63 -17.44
C LEU A 109 17.52 26.80 -16.40
N SER A 110 18.06 27.43 -15.35
CA SER A 110 18.70 26.67 -14.28
C SER A 110 17.71 25.78 -13.51
N PRO A 111 18.12 24.58 -13.06
CA PRO A 111 17.23 23.70 -12.32
C PRO A 111 16.62 24.36 -11.07
N ASP A 112 15.29 24.25 -10.91
CA ASP A 112 14.58 24.57 -9.66
C ASP A 112 13.98 23.32 -9.01
N HIS A 113 13.27 23.53 -7.89
CA HIS A 113 12.55 22.49 -7.18
C HIS A 113 11.65 21.62 -8.07
N PHE A 114 11.05 22.13 -9.16
CA PHE A 114 10.22 21.31 -10.04
C PHE A 114 11.05 20.33 -10.88
N ILE A 115 12.20 20.76 -11.39
CA ILE A 115 13.14 19.88 -12.11
C ILE A 115 13.65 18.79 -11.17
N TYR A 116 14.15 19.19 -9.99
CA TYR A 116 14.67 18.24 -9.01
C TYR A 116 13.59 17.28 -8.52
N ALA A 117 12.39 17.75 -8.21
CA ALA A 117 11.29 16.88 -7.80
C ALA A 117 10.93 15.88 -8.90
N THR A 118 10.88 16.31 -10.17
CA THR A 118 10.59 15.42 -11.30
C THR A 118 11.64 14.32 -11.43
N LEU A 119 12.92 14.66 -11.29
CA LEU A 119 14.01 13.67 -11.26
C LEU A 119 13.87 12.69 -10.09
N LEU A 120 13.62 13.19 -8.89
CA LEU A 120 13.46 12.36 -7.69
C LEU A 120 12.31 11.36 -7.81
N HIS A 121 11.17 11.78 -8.38
CA HIS A 121 10.04 10.88 -8.65
C HIS A 121 10.36 9.85 -9.74
N ALA A 122 10.98 10.27 -10.84
CA ALA A 122 11.40 9.35 -11.90
C ALA A 122 12.38 8.28 -11.34
N ILE A 123 13.34 8.70 -10.52
CA ILE A 123 14.27 7.78 -9.83
C ILE A 123 13.50 6.84 -8.88
N ALA A 124 12.58 7.38 -8.08
CA ALA A 124 11.81 6.58 -7.12
C ALA A 124 10.91 5.53 -7.80
N ASP A 125 10.41 5.81 -9.01
CA ASP A 125 9.55 4.92 -9.78
C ASP A 125 10.32 3.93 -10.69
N ARG A 126 11.64 4.06 -10.78
CA ARG A 126 12.49 3.15 -11.57
C ARG A 126 12.39 1.71 -11.10
N ARG A 127 12.05 0.81 -12.02
CA ARG A 127 11.87 -0.64 -11.77
C ARG A 127 12.92 -1.53 -12.42
N VAL A 128 13.66 -1.01 -13.41
CA VAL A 128 14.63 -1.75 -14.20
C VAL A 128 15.90 -0.90 -14.28
N LEU A 129 17.06 -1.55 -14.16
CA LEU A 129 18.37 -0.93 -14.38
C LEU A 129 18.87 -1.28 -15.78
N SER A 130 19.77 -0.45 -16.31
CA SER A 130 20.52 -0.76 -17.52
C SER A 130 21.27 -2.09 -17.36
N GLU A 131 21.43 -2.82 -18.46
CA GLU A 131 22.17 -4.09 -18.50
C GLU A 131 23.57 -3.91 -17.90
N GLY A 132 23.95 -4.78 -16.96
CA GLY A 132 25.26 -4.77 -16.31
C GLY A 132 25.31 -4.28 -14.86
N SER A 133 24.21 -3.72 -14.31
CA SER A 133 24.20 -3.39 -12.88
C SER A 133 24.07 -4.63 -12.00
N GLN A 134 24.98 -4.77 -11.04
CA GLN A 134 24.99 -5.84 -10.04
C GLN A 134 24.11 -5.51 -8.81
N GLU A 135 23.77 -4.22 -8.62
CA GLU A 135 23.02 -3.79 -7.44
C GLU A 135 21.50 -3.91 -7.63
N PRO A 136 20.74 -4.17 -6.55
CA PRO A 136 19.28 -4.08 -6.62
C PRO A 136 18.84 -2.67 -7.04
N VAL A 137 17.79 -2.59 -7.87
CA VAL A 137 17.23 -1.33 -8.39
C VAL A 137 17.00 -0.31 -7.26
N SER A 138 16.48 -0.75 -6.10
CA SER A 138 16.18 0.12 -4.97
C SER A 138 17.42 0.78 -4.35
N VAL A 139 18.57 0.10 -4.37
CA VAL A 139 19.83 0.63 -3.85
C VAL A 139 20.42 1.68 -4.80
N GLN A 140 20.35 1.44 -6.11
CA GLN A 140 20.74 2.43 -7.10
C GLN A 140 19.80 3.66 -7.04
N ASN A 141 18.48 3.45 -6.89
CA ASN A 141 17.50 4.55 -6.74
C ASN A 141 17.84 5.43 -5.55
N ALA A 142 18.18 4.84 -4.40
CA ALA A 142 18.57 5.60 -3.22
C ALA A 142 19.87 6.38 -3.43
N SER A 143 20.89 5.78 -4.05
CA SER A 143 22.15 6.44 -4.37
C SER A 143 21.97 7.65 -5.29
N ASP A 144 21.23 7.47 -6.38
CA ASP A 144 20.94 8.54 -7.35
C ASP A 144 20.10 9.65 -6.70
N ALA A 145 19.06 9.29 -5.95
CA ALA A 145 18.21 10.26 -5.27
C ALA A 145 18.97 11.06 -4.20
N LYS A 146 19.91 10.43 -3.49
CA LYS A 146 20.78 11.10 -2.51
C LYS A 146 21.70 12.12 -3.18
N LEU A 147 22.25 11.81 -4.35
CA LEU A 147 23.04 12.75 -5.14
C LEU A 147 22.19 13.95 -5.58
N VAL A 148 21.04 13.69 -6.20
CA VAL A 148 20.10 14.72 -6.67
C VAL A 148 19.59 15.58 -5.51
N TRP A 149 19.30 14.98 -4.36
CA TRP A 149 18.89 15.69 -3.15
C TRP A 149 19.95 16.67 -2.66
N LYS A 150 21.22 16.23 -2.56
CA LYS A 150 22.33 17.10 -2.16
C LYS A 150 22.53 18.26 -3.13
N GLN A 151 22.42 18.00 -4.43
CA GLN A 151 22.48 19.05 -5.45
C GLN A 151 21.32 20.04 -5.32
N MET A 152 20.10 19.55 -5.07
CA MET A 152 18.92 20.39 -4.85
C MET A 152 19.07 21.28 -3.63
N VAL A 153 19.52 20.75 -2.49
CA VAL A 153 19.73 21.55 -1.26
C VAL A 153 20.74 22.66 -1.53
N LYS A 154 21.88 22.35 -2.13
CA LYS A 154 22.90 23.36 -2.49
C LYS A 154 22.37 24.39 -3.48
N ALA A 155 21.59 23.97 -4.48
CA ALA A 155 20.99 24.87 -5.46
C ALA A 155 19.90 25.74 -4.85
N SER A 156 19.10 25.20 -3.93
CA SER A 156 18.06 25.93 -3.18
C SER A 156 18.69 27.03 -2.32
N GLU A 157 19.79 26.73 -1.62
CA GLU A 157 20.55 27.71 -0.84
C GLU A 157 21.16 28.81 -1.73
N LYS A 158 21.71 28.43 -2.90
CA LYS A 158 22.35 29.37 -3.82
C LYS A 158 21.34 30.26 -4.56
N LEU A 159 20.23 29.69 -5.04
CA LEU A 159 19.27 30.33 -5.94
C LEU A 159 17.99 30.80 -5.24
N GLY A 160 17.79 30.43 -3.97
CA GLY A 160 16.69 30.91 -3.14
C GLY A 160 15.30 30.32 -3.46
N PHE A 161 15.23 29.15 -4.12
CA PHE A 161 13.93 28.48 -4.34
C PHE A 161 13.55 27.57 -3.16
N PRO A 162 12.26 27.41 -2.83
CA PRO A 162 11.81 26.56 -1.73
C PRO A 162 11.91 25.07 -2.10
N ILE A 163 12.20 24.22 -1.12
CA ILE A 163 12.02 22.77 -1.23
C ILE A 163 10.57 22.47 -0.86
N ASP A 164 9.82 21.86 -1.78
CA ASP A 164 8.39 21.63 -1.62
C ASP A 164 8.05 20.19 -1.19
N ALA A 165 6.76 19.96 -0.93
CA ALA A 165 6.24 18.65 -0.54
C ALA A 165 6.44 17.58 -1.63
N TYR A 166 6.41 17.98 -2.91
CA TYR A 166 6.54 17.06 -4.02
C TYR A 166 7.96 16.51 -4.11
N ALA A 167 8.99 17.35 -3.96
CA ALA A 167 10.39 16.94 -3.88
C ALA A 167 10.65 16.00 -2.69
N LEU A 168 10.13 16.34 -1.50
CA LEU A 168 10.26 15.50 -0.30
C LEU A 168 9.66 14.11 -0.50
N THR A 169 8.49 14.03 -1.13
CA THR A 169 7.81 12.75 -1.41
C THR A 169 8.69 11.86 -2.29
N GLY A 170 9.29 12.41 -3.34
CA GLY A 170 10.15 11.66 -4.25
C GLY A 170 11.42 11.14 -3.57
N VAL A 171 12.14 12.00 -2.85
CA VAL A 171 13.40 11.59 -2.17
C VAL A 171 13.14 10.56 -1.08
N LEU A 172 12.11 10.74 -0.24
CA LEU A 172 11.82 9.82 0.85
C LEU A 172 11.42 8.44 0.32
N LYS A 173 10.64 8.40 -0.78
CA LYS A 173 10.28 7.14 -1.45
C LYS A 173 11.51 6.42 -1.99
N ALA A 174 12.42 7.13 -2.68
CA ALA A 174 13.64 6.53 -3.20
C ALA A 174 14.59 6.02 -2.10
N LEU A 175 14.82 6.82 -1.05
CA LEU A 175 15.72 6.45 0.05
C LEU A 175 15.17 5.30 0.91
N SER A 176 13.85 5.13 1.00
CA SER A 176 13.21 4.08 1.82
C SER A 176 13.65 2.66 1.44
N GLY A 177 13.92 2.40 0.15
CA GLY A 177 14.37 1.11 -0.36
C GLY A 177 15.89 0.94 -0.43
N GLY A 178 16.64 1.95 0.03
CA GLY A 178 18.09 2.00 0.00
C GLY A 178 18.77 1.25 1.14
N ARG A 179 20.07 1.50 1.30
CA ARG A 179 20.89 0.94 2.39
C ARG A 179 20.48 1.56 3.73
N PRO A 180 20.85 0.97 4.87
CA PRO A 180 20.56 1.55 6.19
C PRO A 180 21.02 3.02 6.33
N THR A 181 22.15 3.40 5.73
CA THR A 181 22.65 4.79 5.74
C THR A 181 21.78 5.76 4.93
N ASP A 182 21.10 5.29 3.89
CA ASP A 182 20.18 6.09 3.08
C ASP A 182 18.83 6.25 3.79
N GLN A 183 18.39 5.19 4.49
CA GLN A 183 17.21 5.24 5.36
C GLN A 183 17.41 6.19 6.55
N LEU A 184 18.62 6.23 7.13
CA LEU A 184 18.97 7.21 8.17
C LEU A 184 18.85 8.64 7.64
N LEU A 185 19.40 8.91 6.44
CA LEU A 185 19.23 10.20 5.78
C LEU A 185 17.75 10.54 5.55
N ALA A 186 16.92 9.56 5.17
CA ALA A 186 15.48 9.79 5.01
C ALA A 186 14.84 10.26 6.33
N PHE A 187 15.18 9.64 7.46
CA PHE A 187 14.67 10.09 8.76
C PHE A 187 15.21 11.46 9.18
N ASP A 188 16.46 11.79 8.84
CA ASP A 188 17.01 13.13 9.07
C ASP A 188 16.24 14.18 8.25
N ILE A 189 15.91 13.88 6.99
CA ILE A 189 15.06 14.75 6.15
C ILE A 189 13.68 14.94 6.78
N VAL A 190 13.06 13.87 7.31
CA VAL A 190 11.76 13.96 8.01
C VAL A 190 11.84 14.89 9.22
N ARG A 191 12.88 14.77 10.05
CA ARG A 191 13.09 15.65 11.20
C ARG A 191 13.31 17.09 10.76
N ASP A 192 14.23 17.31 9.81
CA ASP A 192 14.75 18.63 9.45
C ASP A 192 13.78 19.47 8.59
N TYR A 193 12.90 18.82 7.83
CA TYR A 193 11.96 19.50 6.94
C TYR A 193 10.51 19.43 7.41
N VAL A 194 10.09 18.31 8.01
CA VAL A 194 8.68 18.07 8.38
C VAL A 194 8.43 18.30 9.87
N GLY A 195 9.48 18.24 10.69
CA GLY A 195 9.39 18.46 12.14
C GLY A 195 8.74 17.29 12.89
N LEU A 196 8.92 16.06 12.39
CA LEU A 196 8.59 14.83 13.14
C LEU A 196 9.89 14.26 13.72
N SER A 197 10.00 14.20 15.04
CA SER A 197 11.23 13.79 15.74
C SER A 197 11.12 12.41 16.36
N LYS A 198 12.24 11.70 16.52
CA LYS A 198 12.23 10.40 17.22
C LYS A 198 12.03 10.61 18.73
N PRO A 199 11.65 9.57 19.48
CA PRO A 199 11.60 9.65 20.94
C PRO A 199 12.94 10.15 21.52
N GLY A 200 12.90 11.16 22.37
CA GLY A 200 14.09 11.79 22.97
C GLY A 200 14.77 12.86 22.10
N GLU A 201 14.32 13.10 20.87
CA GLU A 201 14.81 14.19 20.02
C GLU A 201 13.85 15.40 20.06
N THR A 202 14.41 16.61 20.07
CA THR A 202 13.64 17.85 19.98
C THR A 202 13.05 18.02 18.58
N ALA A 203 11.76 18.31 18.49
CA ALA A 203 11.11 18.64 17.23
C ALA A 203 11.67 19.96 16.67
N LEU A 204 12.10 19.95 15.41
CA LEU A 204 12.56 21.15 14.71
C LEU A 204 11.38 21.91 14.09
N PRO A 205 11.50 23.24 13.91
CA PRO A 205 10.51 24.01 13.18
C PRO A 205 10.27 23.43 11.78
N THR A 206 9.00 23.23 11.43
CA THR A 206 8.61 22.69 10.13
C THR A 206 8.99 23.66 9.01
N LYS A 207 9.83 23.21 8.07
CA LYS A 207 10.18 23.95 6.84
C LYS A 207 9.17 23.71 5.72
N VAL A 208 8.59 22.51 5.68
CA VAL A 208 7.57 22.11 4.69
C VAL A 208 6.32 21.64 5.43
N PRO A 209 5.18 22.32 5.27
CA PRO A 209 3.95 21.95 5.95
C PRO A 209 3.58 20.49 5.72
N LEU A 210 3.30 19.78 6.82
CA LEU A 210 2.84 18.40 6.75
C LEU A 210 1.45 18.35 6.10
N ASN A 211 1.33 17.62 4.99
CA ASN A 211 0.08 17.34 4.30
C ASN A 211 -0.17 15.82 4.24
N ASP A 212 -1.27 15.41 3.60
CA ASP A 212 -1.63 14.00 3.45
C ASP A 212 -0.57 13.19 2.67
N PHE A 213 -0.02 13.74 1.60
CA PHE A 213 0.98 13.04 0.79
C PHE A 213 2.29 12.78 1.55
N ILE A 214 2.82 13.79 2.25
CA ILE A 214 4.04 13.64 3.04
C ILE A 214 3.81 12.64 4.18
N LEU A 215 2.72 12.77 4.93
CA LEU A 215 2.43 11.87 6.04
C LEU A 215 2.36 10.41 5.56
N GLN A 216 1.72 10.17 4.42
CA GLN A 216 1.65 8.83 3.83
C GLN A 216 3.04 8.25 3.54
N VAL A 217 3.96 9.03 2.99
CA VAL A 217 5.33 8.56 2.69
C VAL A 217 6.17 8.40 3.95
N VAL A 218 6.00 9.27 4.95
CA VAL A 218 6.71 9.14 6.23
C VAL A 218 6.30 7.88 6.99
N LEU A 219 4.99 7.60 7.10
CA LEU A 219 4.52 6.38 7.74
C LEU A 219 4.93 5.14 6.92
N GLY A 220 4.85 5.23 5.58
CA GLY A 220 5.33 4.20 4.67
C GLY A 220 6.83 3.90 4.84
N LEU A 221 7.67 4.93 5.02
CA LEU A 221 9.10 4.79 5.33
C LEU A 221 9.29 3.96 6.60
N CYS A 222 8.53 4.21 7.66
CA CYS A 222 8.60 3.41 8.89
C CYS A 222 8.23 1.94 8.63
N ILE A 223 7.22 1.65 7.81
CA ILE A 223 6.83 0.27 7.47
C ILE A 223 7.91 -0.43 6.66
N VAL A 224 8.43 0.21 5.59
CA VAL A 224 9.46 -0.37 4.71
C VAL A 224 10.75 -0.65 5.48
N THR A 225 11.14 0.24 6.38
CA THR A 225 12.34 0.13 7.22
C THR A 225 12.14 -0.69 8.49
N ARG A 226 10.95 -1.30 8.67
CA ARG A 226 10.56 -2.10 9.84
C ARG A 226 10.65 -1.36 11.17
N LYS A 227 10.53 -0.04 11.17
CA LYS A 227 10.49 0.83 12.36
C LYS A 227 9.05 1.04 12.82
N TYR A 228 8.34 -0.05 13.12
CA TYR A 228 6.89 -0.03 13.39
C TYR A 228 6.50 0.84 14.60
N ARG A 229 7.27 0.79 15.69
CA ARG A 229 7.03 1.67 16.86
C ARG A 229 7.22 3.15 16.54
N LEU A 230 8.15 3.46 15.63
CA LEU A 230 8.34 4.84 15.16
C LEU A 230 7.18 5.31 14.29
N CYS A 231 6.57 4.41 13.49
CA CYS A 231 5.33 4.69 12.76
C CYS A 231 4.23 5.17 13.74
N MET A 232 4.02 4.41 14.81
CA MET A 232 3.06 4.75 15.87
C MET A 232 3.37 6.09 16.52
N HIS A 233 4.64 6.32 16.85
CA HIS A 233 5.08 7.56 17.48
C HIS A 233 4.86 8.80 16.60
N TYR A 234 5.24 8.72 15.32
CA TYR A 234 5.01 9.81 14.36
C TYR A 234 3.52 10.05 14.14
N PHE A 235 2.72 8.99 14.07
CA PHE A 235 1.28 9.14 13.96
C PHE A 235 0.66 9.82 15.18
N GLN A 236 1.11 9.46 16.39
CA GLN A 236 0.67 10.09 17.64
C GLN A 236 1.01 11.59 17.66
N GLN A 237 2.23 11.97 17.26
CA GLN A 237 2.60 13.39 17.12
C GLN A 237 1.66 14.16 16.18
N VAL A 238 1.08 13.50 15.18
CA VAL A 238 0.13 14.13 14.26
C VAL A 238 -1.26 14.26 14.88
N ILE A 239 -1.71 13.25 15.63
CA ILE A 239 -2.97 13.31 16.38
C ILE A 239 -2.93 14.43 17.43
N ASP A 240 -1.81 14.57 18.13
CA ASP A 240 -1.65 15.53 19.23
C ASP A 240 -1.46 16.98 18.73
N ARG A 241 -1.27 17.19 17.42
CA ARG A 241 -1.15 18.54 16.85
C ARG A 241 -2.50 19.27 16.95
N PRO A 242 -2.55 20.48 17.54
CA PRO A 242 -3.76 21.28 17.56
C PRO A 242 -4.17 21.63 16.14
N THR A 243 -5.41 21.29 15.78
CA THR A 243 -6.00 21.72 14.51
C THR A 243 -6.50 23.15 14.67
N LYS A 244 -5.98 24.06 13.83
CA LYS A 244 -6.48 25.45 13.81
C LYS A 244 -7.93 25.47 13.34
N PRO A 245 -8.79 26.38 13.83
CA PRO A 245 -10.14 26.55 13.31
C PRO A 245 -10.13 26.72 11.78
N GLY A 246 -10.92 25.92 11.07
CA GLY A 246 -10.99 25.93 9.60
C GLY A 246 -9.91 25.12 8.88
N GLN A 247 -8.95 24.52 9.58
CA GLN A 247 -7.96 23.63 8.97
C GLN A 247 -8.52 22.20 8.87
N GLU A 248 -8.61 21.67 7.66
CA GLU A 248 -8.98 20.27 7.45
C GLU A 248 -7.96 19.32 8.09
N ARG A 249 -8.45 18.21 8.65
CA ARG A 249 -7.58 17.15 9.14
C ARG A 249 -6.86 16.47 7.99
N ILE A 250 -5.55 16.31 8.15
CA ILE A 250 -4.70 15.60 7.18
C ILE A 250 -4.81 14.07 7.29
N ILE A 251 -5.39 13.56 8.39
CA ILE A 251 -5.49 12.11 8.63
C ILE A 251 -6.55 11.50 7.70
N THR A 252 -6.19 10.43 7.01
CA THR A 252 -7.06 9.69 6.09
C THR A 252 -6.95 8.19 6.37
N TRP A 253 -7.85 7.39 5.78
CA TRP A 253 -7.82 5.93 5.89
C TRP A 253 -6.46 5.33 5.48
N ARG A 254 -5.74 5.95 4.54
CA ARG A 254 -4.42 5.45 4.10
C ARG A 254 -3.36 5.54 5.21
N HIS A 255 -3.41 6.60 6.03
CA HIS A 255 -2.53 6.75 7.18
C HIS A 255 -2.86 5.72 8.25
N MET A 256 -4.16 5.51 8.50
CA MET A 256 -4.64 4.50 9.44
C MET A 256 -4.21 3.10 9.03
N GLU A 257 -4.22 2.79 7.73
CA GLU A 257 -3.74 1.50 7.25
C GLU A 257 -2.22 1.31 7.43
N GLN A 258 -1.40 2.37 7.42
CA GLN A 258 0.02 2.24 7.79
C GLN A 258 0.18 1.93 9.29
N VAL A 259 -0.63 2.57 10.14
CA VAL A 259 -0.70 2.30 11.58
C VAL A 259 -1.14 0.85 11.85
N LEU A 260 -2.21 0.39 11.20
CA LEU A 260 -2.68 -0.98 11.30
C LEU A 260 -1.65 -2.00 10.79
N ARG A 261 -0.91 -1.68 9.71
CA ARG A 261 0.23 -2.50 9.25
C ARG A 261 1.33 -2.58 10.30
N ALA A 262 1.61 -1.50 11.03
CA ALA A 262 2.56 -1.52 12.14
C ALA A 262 2.07 -2.46 13.26
N TYR A 263 0.79 -2.40 13.65
CA TYR A 263 0.21 -3.32 14.63
C TYR A 263 0.31 -4.78 14.21
N VAL A 264 -0.06 -5.11 12.96
CA VAL A 264 0.07 -6.47 12.41
C VAL A 264 1.53 -6.95 12.48
N ALA A 265 2.47 -6.08 12.13
CA ALA A 265 3.88 -6.44 12.15
C ALA A 265 4.40 -6.65 13.57
N ILE A 266 4.06 -5.79 14.53
CA ILE A 266 4.45 -5.94 15.94
C ILE A 266 3.80 -7.19 16.56
N ALA A 267 2.54 -7.48 16.23
CA ALA A 267 1.86 -8.70 16.66
C ALA A 267 2.58 -9.96 16.14
N ALA A 268 3.05 -9.92 14.88
CA ALA A 268 3.84 -11.01 14.31
C ALA A 268 5.23 -11.17 14.95
N LEU A 269 5.72 -10.18 15.71
CA LEU A 269 6.92 -10.31 16.56
C LEU A 269 6.61 -10.95 17.93
N GLY A 270 5.36 -11.33 18.20
CA GLY A 270 4.93 -11.95 19.46
C GLY A 270 4.34 -11.00 20.50
N SER A 271 4.07 -9.73 20.16
CA SER A 271 3.34 -8.81 21.05
C SER A 271 1.85 -9.14 21.06
N MET A 272 1.26 -9.33 22.25
CA MET A 272 -0.12 -9.79 22.40
C MET A 272 -1.15 -8.64 22.48
N GLY A 273 -0.72 -7.39 22.71
CA GLY A 273 -1.63 -6.25 22.90
C GLY A 273 -2.13 -5.59 21.61
N GLU A 274 -1.48 -5.86 20.48
CA GLU A 274 -1.70 -5.09 19.24
C GLU A 274 -3.06 -5.38 18.59
N ALA A 275 -3.67 -6.53 18.87
CA ALA A 275 -5.00 -6.88 18.34
C ALA A 275 -6.08 -5.95 18.89
N ASN A 276 -6.09 -5.71 20.20
CA ASN A 276 -7.03 -4.79 20.83
C ASN A 276 -6.77 -3.35 20.37
N GLN A 277 -5.50 -2.91 20.28
CA GLN A 277 -5.17 -1.56 19.81
C GLN A 277 -5.58 -1.33 18.34
N ALA A 278 -5.47 -2.36 17.49
CA ALA A 278 -5.96 -2.30 16.12
C ALA A 278 -7.50 -2.17 16.06
N LEU A 279 -8.22 -2.87 16.94
CA LEU A 279 -9.67 -2.74 17.07
C LEU A 279 -10.07 -1.34 17.59
N GLU A 280 -9.44 -0.84 18.65
CA GLU A 280 -9.68 0.50 19.18
C GLU A 280 -9.44 1.58 18.12
N THR A 281 -8.42 1.38 17.28
CA THR A 281 -8.12 2.25 16.13
C THR A 281 -9.26 2.23 15.10
N LEU A 282 -9.79 1.06 14.77
CA LEU A 282 -10.95 0.93 13.87
C LEU A 282 -12.20 1.60 14.46
N GLU A 283 -12.48 1.39 15.74
CA GLU A 283 -13.61 2.02 16.42
C GLU A 283 -13.46 3.54 16.49
N TRP A 284 -12.23 4.04 16.65
CA TRP A 284 -11.94 5.47 16.53
C TRP A 284 -12.21 5.98 15.11
N MET A 285 -11.76 5.29 14.06
CA MET A 285 -12.05 5.69 12.67
C MET A 285 -13.56 5.79 12.40
N LEU A 286 -14.34 4.82 12.87
CA LEU A 286 -15.79 4.81 12.72
C LEU A 286 -16.47 5.97 13.47
N ARG A 287 -15.99 6.29 14.68
CA ARG A 287 -16.47 7.46 15.45
C ARG A 287 -16.12 8.77 14.74
N GLU A 288 -14.89 8.92 14.27
CA GLU A 288 -14.45 10.14 13.58
C GLU A 288 -15.15 10.33 12.22
N GLU A 289 -15.45 9.26 11.49
CA GLU A 289 -16.24 9.35 10.25
C GLU A 289 -17.59 10.04 10.48
N ILE A 290 -18.24 9.79 11.63
CA ILE A 290 -19.59 10.31 11.93
C ILE A 290 -19.54 11.77 12.38
N LYS A 291 -18.44 12.21 13.01
CA LYS A 291 -18.31 13.57 13.57
C LYS A 291 -18.26 14.66 12.51
N ASP A 292 -17.74 14.37 11.32
CA ASP A 292 -17.61 15.34 10.23
C ASP A 292 -18.37 14.87 8.98
N PRO A 293 -19.58 15.39 8.73
CA PRO A 293 -20.37 15.06 7.54
C PRO A 293 -19.67 15.41 6.22
N ASN A 294 -18.81 16.42 6.21
CA ASN A 294 -18.18 16.93 5.00
C ASN A 294 -16.88 16.18 4.66
N SER A 295 -16.07 15.83 5.66
CA SER A 295 -14.75 15.20 5.45
C SER A 295 -14.61 13.79 6.03
N GLY A 296 -15.59 13.28 6.78
CA GLY A 296 -15.55 11.96 7.43
C GLY A 296 -15.32 10.80 6.46
N TYR A 297 -15.74 10.93 5.20
CA TYR A 297 -15.45 9.92 4.17
C TYR A 297 -13.94 9.69 3.94
N LYS A 298 -13.08 10.66 4.28
CA LYS A 298 -11.61 10.54 4.17
C LYS A 298 -11.03 9.55 5.18
N ILE A 299 -11.71 9.29 6.30
CA ILE A 299 -11.26 8.33 7.33
C ILE A 299 -12.08 7.04 7.37
N ARG A 300 -13.10 6.93 6.52
CA ARG A 300 -13.96 5.74 6.40
C ARG A 300 -13.13 4.46 6.18
N PRO A 301 -13.27 3.45 7.06
CA PRO A 301 -12.64 2.14 6.88
C PRO A 301 -13.03 1.47 5.56
N ARG A 302 -12.06 0.80 4.94
CA ARG A 302 -12.26 -0.02 3.73
C ARG A 302 -12.06 -1.50 4.07
N LEU A 303 -12.37 -2.38 3.11
CA LEU A 303 -12.18 -3.82 3.27
C LEU A 303 -10.75 -4.18 3.72
N GLU A 304 -9.74 -3.48 3.19
CA GLU A 304 -8.34 -3.64 3.60
C GLU A 304 -8.11 -3.25 5.06
N THR A 305 -8.70 -2.14 5.52
CA THR A 305 -8.66 -1.71 6.92
C THR A 305 -9.15 -2.82 7.87
N TYR A 306 -10.31 -3.42 7.61
CA TYR A 306 -10.82 -4.54 8.41
C TYR A 306 -9.92 -5.78 8.32
N GLY A 307 -9.38 -6.07 7.12
CA GLY A 307 -8.44 -7.16 6.90
C GLY A 307 -7.15 -7.01 7.72
N LEU A 308 -6.64 -5.79 7.89
CA LEU A 308 -5.46 -5.52 8.72
C LEU A 308 -5.76 -5.73 10.20
N VAL A 309 -6.90 -5.26 10.70
CA VAL A 309 -7.32 -5.51 12.10
C VAL A 309 -7.44 -7.01 12.37
N LEU A 310 -8.11 -7.75 11.48
CA LEU A 310 -8.22 -9.21 11.59
C LEU A 310 -6.85 -9.90 11.51
N SER A 311 -5.91 -9.35 10.73
CA SER A 311 -4.55 -9.88 10.67
C SER A 311 -3.82 -9.71 12.00
N ALA A 312 -4.01 -8.59 12.70
CA ALA A 312 -3.47 -8.38 14.04
C ALA A 312 -4.11 -9.35 15.04
N CYS A 313 -5.43 -9.54 14.96
CA CYS A 313 -6.16 -10.53 15.77
C CYS A 313 -5.66 -11.96 15.55
N TRP A 314 -5.40 -12.34 14.29
CA TRP A 314 -4.82 -13.65 13.97
C TRP A 314 -3.45 -13.82 14.62
N ARG A 315 -2.56 -12.84 14.50
CA ARG A 315 -1.20 -12.90 15.07
C ARG A 315 -1.22 -12.93 16.60
N GLY A 316 -2.18 -12.24 17.23
CA GLY A 316 -2.36 -12.23 18.69
C GLY A 316 -3.27 -13.33 19.24
N ALA A 317 -3.81 -14.22 18.39
CA ALA A 317 -4.81 -15.23 18.75
C ALA A 317 -6.08 -14.67 19.47
N ASP A 318 -6.43 -13.40 19.20
CA ASP A 318 -7.53 -12.69 19.85
C ASP A 318 -8.84 -12.84 19.05
N TRP A 319 -9.63 -13.84 19.42
CA TRP A 319 -10.92 -14.10 18.79
C TRP A 319 -12.00 -13.06 19.15
N VAL A 320 -11.92 -12.45 20.32
CA VAL A 320 -12.91 -11.47 20.78
C VAL A 320 -12.83 -10.23 19.89
N SER A 321 -11.63 -9.71 19.68
CA SER A 321 -11.39 -8.59 18.77
C SER A 321 -11.70 -8.94 17.31
N ALA A 322 -11.42 -10.19 16.89
CA ALA A 322 -11.75 -10.66 15.55
C ALA A 322 -13.27 -10.68 15.29
N THR A 323 -14.03 -11.22 16.25
CA THR A 323 -15.51 -11.26 16.18
C THR A 323 -16.08 -9.85 16.17
N ARG A 324 -15.58 -8.95 17.03
CA ARG A 324 -16.03 -7.57 17.06
C ARG A 324 -15.75 -6.84 15.74
N THR A 325 -14.58 -7.07 15.15
CA THR A 325 -14.21 -6.52 13.83
C THR A 325 -15.16 -7.02 12.74
N PHE A 326 -15.54 -8.30 12.78
CA PHE A 326 -16.53 -8.87 11.87
C PHE A 326 -17.91 -8.20 11.99
N GLU A 327 -18.38 -7.95 13.22
CA GLU A 327 -19.64 -7.23 13.47
C GLU A 327 -19.60 -5.79 12.95
N LEU A 328 -18.51 -5.09 13.19
CA LEU A 328 -18.30 -3.72 12.72
C LEU A 328 -18.22 -3.65 11.19
N MET A 329 -17.63 -4.64 10.55
CA MET A 329 -17.50 -4.70 9.09
C MET A 329 -18.84 -5.02 8.40
N THR A 330 -19.52 -6.07 8.85
CA THR A 330 -20.65 -6.66 8.13
C THR A 330 -22.01 -6.20 8.63
N GLY A 331 -22.10 -5.76 9.89
CA GLY A 331 -23.37 -5.51 10.59
C GLY A 331 -24.05 -6.76 11.12
N TYR A 332 -23.51 -7.96 10.90
CA TYR A 332 -24.02 -9.16 11.56
C TYR A 332 -23.69 -9.16 13.04
N ASN A 333 -24.56 -9.77 13.86
CA ASN A 333 -24.27 -10.00 15.27
C ASN A 333 -23.46 -11.29 15.45
N GLY A 334 -22.23 -11.18 15.93
CA GLY A 334 -21.33 -12.33 16.11
C GLY A 334 -21.88 -13.34 17.10
N LYS A 335 -22.69 -12.91 18.08
CA LYS A 335 -23.31 -13.80 19.07
C LYS A 335 -24.32 -14.76 18.46
N ASP A 336 -24.91 -14.43 17.30
CA ASP A 336 -25.89 -15.29 16.62
C ASP A 336 -25.22 -16.52 15.97
N PHE A 337 -23.89 -16.55 15.89
CA PHE A 337 -23.10 -17.68 15.38
C PHE A 337 -22.52 -18.58 16.49
N ARG A 338 -22.78 -18.28 17.76
CA ARG A 338 -22.29 -19.08 18.89
C ARG A 338 -23.02 -20.43 18.97
N ASP A 339 -22.42 -21.36 19.69
CA ASP A 339 -23.02 -22.65 20.00
C ASP A 339 -24.42 -22.51 20.63
N GLY A 340 -25.33 -23.38 20.21
CA GLY A 340 -26.71 -23.42 20.71
C GLY A 340 -27.63 -22.30 20.19
N LYS A 341 -27.16 -21.44 19.28
CA LYS A 341 -28.02 -20.43 18.65
C LYS A 341 -28.80 -21.02 17.49
N THR A 342 -30.10 -20.73 17.49
CA THR A 342 -31.06 -21.16 16.47
C THR A 342 -31.66 -19.94 15.79
N GLY A 343 -32.00 -20.07 14.50
CA GLY A 343 -32.58 -19.01 13.68
C GLY A 343 -31.56 -18.30 12.77
N ALA A 344 -32.08 -17.44 11.89
CA ALA A 344 -31.26 -16.70 10.94
C ALA A 344 -30.43 -15.59 11.65
N PRO A 345 -29.13 -15.45 11.36
CA PRO A 345 -28.29 -14.40 11.94
C PRO A 345 -28.84 -13.00 11.66
N ARG A 346 -28.90 -12.14 12.68
CA ARG A 346 -29.40 -10.77 12.54
C ARG A 346 -28.32 -9.87 11.96
N MET A 347 -28.73 -8.99 11.05
CA MET A 347 -27.89 -8.00 10.41
C MET A 347 -28.47 -6.60 10.59
N GLU A 348 -27.69 -5.71 11.18
CA GLU A 348 -27.99 -4.28 11.25
C GLU A 348 -27.86 -3.66 9.84
N LYS A 349 -28.95 -3.09 9.33
CA LYS A 349 -28.94 -2.36 8.05
C LYS A 349 -28.38 -0.95 8.28
N ARG A 350 -27.24 -0.65 7.67
CA ARG A 350 -26.61 0.68 7.71
C ARG A 350 -26.72 1.38 6.36
N SER A 351 -26.33 2.65 6.31
CA SER A 351 -26.33 3.42 5.06
C SER A 351 -25.41 2.80 4.00
N LYS A 352 -25.66 3.15 2.73
CA LYS A 352 -24.97 2.56 1.57
C LYS A 352 -23.45 2.60 1.75
N GLY A 353 -22.81 1.43 1.62
CA GLY A 353 -21.36 1.27 1.71
C GLY A 353 -20.80 1.15 3.13
N ARG A 354 -21.65 1.08 4.17
CA ARG A 354 -21.23 0.86 5.57
C ARG A 354 -21.35 -0.59 6.07
N ASN A 355 -22.10 -1.43 5.36
CA ASN A 355 -21.99 -2.88 5.49
C ASN A 355 -21.07 -3.36 4.35
N ILE A 356 -19.91 -3.91 4.71
CA ILE A 356 -18.93 -4.43 3.77
C ILE A 356 -18.88 -5.94 3.97
N MET A 357 -19.12 -6.71 2.91
CA MET A 357 -19.02 -8.17 2.98
C MET A 357 -17.56 -8.61 2.81
N PRO A 358 -17.10 -9.63 3.57
CA PRO A 358 -15.73 -10.08 3.47
C PRO A 358 -15.47 -10.82 2.16
N ASN A 359 -14.27 -10.66 1.62
CA ASN A 359 -13.76 -11.50 0.54
C ASN A 359 -12.97 -12.70 1.12
N SER A 360 -12.42 -13.55 0.26
CA SER A 360 -11.62 -14.70 0.68
C SER A 360 -10.39 -14.33 1.52
N ALA A 361 -9.75 -13.19 1.26
CA ALA A 361 -8.62 -12.73 2.06
C ALA A 361 -9.03 -12.45 3.52
N VAL A 362 -10.12 -11.70 3.70
CA VAL A 362 -10.66 -11.37 5.02
C VAL A 362 -11.18 -12.61 5.75
N LEU A 363 -11.96 -13.47 5.08
CA LEU A 363 -12.43 -14.73 5.67
C LEU A 363 -11.29 -15.67 6.03
N SER A 364 -10.24 -15.77 5.19
CA SER A 364 -9.08 -16.61 5.49
C SER A 364 -8.36 -16.15 6.76
N THR A 365 -8.35 -14.84 7.00
CA THR A 365 -7.70 -14.25 8.17
C THR A 365 -8.55 -14.44 9.42
N LEU A 366 -9.87 -14.27 9.32
CA LEU A 366 -10.82 -14.60 10.38
C LEU A 366 -10.72 -16.09 10.78
N ALA A 367 -10.71 -17.00 9.79
CA ALA A 367 -10.57 -18.43 10.01
C ALA A 367 -9.27 -18.79 10.73
N ARG A 368 -8.16 -18.19 10.31
CA ARG A 368 -6.86 -18.38 10.96
C ARG A 368 -6.81 -17.80 12.37
N ALA A 369 -7.52 -16.70 12.65
CA ALA A 369 -7.65 -16.18 14.02
C ALA A 369 -8.40 -17.17 14.93
N ALA A 370 -9.49 -17.77 14.44
CA ALA A 370 -10.21 -18.82 15.19
C ALA A 370 -9.31 -20.03 15.48
N VAL A 371 -8.56 -20.52 14.47
CA VAL A 371 -7.58 -21.60 14.66
C VAL A 371 -6.51 -21.22 15.68
N ALA A 372 -5.94 -20.03 15.57
CA ALA A 372 -4.88 -19.54 16.46
C ALA A 372 -5.34 -19.42 17.91
N SER A 373 -6.62 -19.14 18.16
CA SER A 373 -7.20 -19.10 19.51
C SER A 373 -7.17 -20.45 20.25
N LYS A 374 -7.00 -21.57 19.51
CA LYS A 374 -7.03 -22.95 20.03
C LYS A 374 -8.31 -23.34 20.79
N ASP A 375 -9.35 -22.52 20.71
CA ASP A 375 -10.64 -22.76 21.34
C ASP A 375 -11.62 -23.32 20.30
N ARG A 376 -12.18 -24.49 20.60
CA ARG A 376 -13.13 -25.19 19.71
C ARG A 376 -14.42 -24.41 19.52
N ALA A 377 -14.91 -23.68 20.54
CA ALA A 377 -16.11 -22.87 20.42
C ALA A 377 -15.91 -21.75 19.40
N ASN A 378 -14.74 -21.12 19.40
CA ASN A 378 -14.37 -20.07 18.45
C ASN A 378 -14.25 -20.64 17.02
N MET A 379 -13.67 -21.83 16.87
CA MET A 379 -13.58 -22.51 15.57
C MET A 379 -14.98 -22.86 15.02
N ARG A 380 -15.89 -23.39 15.85
CA ARG A 380 -17.29 -23.66 15.46
C ARG A 380 -18.03 -22.38 15.09
N GLN A 381 -17.89 -21.32 15.89
CA GLN A 381 -18.47 -20.01 15.58
C GLN A 381 -17.99 -19.50 14.22
N CYS A 382 -16.69 -19.63 13.93
CA CYS A 382 -16.13 -19.24 12.64
C CYS A 382 -16.67 -20.09 11.47
N LEU A 383 -16.84 -21.41 11.65
CA LEU A 383 -17.42 -22.28 10.62
C LEU A 383 -18.85 -21.86 10.27
N ARG A 384 -19.68 -21.51 11.26
CA ARG A 384 -21.04 -20.99 11.02
C ARG A 384 -21.02 -19.66 10.26
N ILE A 385 -20.09 -18.76 10.58
CA ILE A 385 -19.92 -17.50 9.85
C ILE A 385 -19.57 -17.77 8.38
N ILE A 386 -18.59 -18.66 8.13
CA ILE A 386 -18.14 -18.99 6.78
C ILE A 386 -19.25 -19.66 5.97
N ASP A 387 -19.99 -20.58 6.58
CA ASP A 387 -21.09 -21.28 5.93
C ASP A 387 -22.24 -20.33 5.55
N HIS A 388 -22.66 -19.48 6.50
CA HIS A 388 -23.70 -18.45 6.27
C HIS A 388 -23.35 -17.48 5.16
N LEU A 389 -22.08 -17.07 5.08
CA LEU A 389 -21.56 -16.20 4.03
C LEU A 389 -21.21 -16.92 2.73
N GLN A 390 -21.59 -18.20 2.60
CA GLN A 390 -21.36 -19.02 1.42
C GLN A 390 -19.87 -19.07 1.02
N GLY A 391 -18.97 -19.18 2.00
CA GLY A 391 -17.52 -19.16 1.76
C GLY A 391 -17.02 -20.24 0.78
N ALA A 392 -17.79 -21.30 0.57
CA ALA A 392 -17.54 -22.30 -0.46
C ALA A 392 -17.59 -21.75 -1.90
N GLU A 393 -18.36 -20.69 -2.15
CA GLU A 393 -18.48 -20.06 -3.48
C GLU A 393 -17.18 -19.41 -3.95
N PHE A 394 -16.24 -19.14 -3.04
CA PHE A 394 -14.91 -18.67 -3.43
C PHE A 394 -14.08 -19.73 -4.14
N PHE A 395 -14.47 -21.01 -4.09
CA PHE A 395 -13.73 -22.14 -4.69
C PHE A 395 -14.19 -22.49 -6.12
N VAL A 396 -15.06 -21.68 -6.73
CA VAL A 396 -15.53 -21.89 -8.11
C VAL A 396 -14.41 -21.65 -9.11
N ASN A 397 -14.34 -22.53 -10.12
CA ASN A 397 -13.29 -22.50 -11.13
C ASN A 397 -13.51 -21.35 -12.12
N VAL A 398 -12.53 -20.46 -12.26
CA VAL A 398 -12.60 -19.28 -13.15
C VAL A 398 -12.82 -19.69 -14.62
N ASN A 399 -12.42 -20.91 -14.97
CA ASN A 399 -12.59 -21.47 -16.31
C ASN A 399 -14.03 -21.95 -16.60
N GLU A 400 -14.85 -22.22 -15.58
CA GLU A 400 -16.24 -22.66 -15.73
C GLU A 400 -17.20 -21.47 -15.94
N THR A 401 -16.88 -20.30 -15.37
CA THR A 401 -17.64 -19.04 -15.52
C THR A 401 -17.62 -18.40 -16.92
N ARG A 402 -16.98 -19.03 -17.93
CA ARG A 402 -17.06 -18.56 -19.33
C ARG A 402 -18.34 -18.97 -20.05
N LYS A 403 -19.17 -19.85 -19.47
CA LYS A 403 -20.46 -20.26 -20.04
C LYS A 403 -21.62 -19.45 -19.44
N GLY A 404 -21.83 -18.24 -19.94
CA GLY A 404 -23.15 -17.63 -20.14
C GLY A 404 -23.97 -17.15 -18.94
N GLU A 405 -23.75 -17.60 -17.70
CA GLU A 405 -24.60 -17.20 -16.57
C GLU A 405 -23.88 -16.22 -15.62
N ALA A 406 -24.41 -15.01 -15.54
CA ALA A 406 -23.95 -13.96 -14.64
C ALA A 406 -24.31 -14.33 -13.19
N HIS A 407 -23.32 -14.72 -12.39
CA HIS A 407 -23.50 -14.91 -10.94
C HIS A 407 -23.84 -13.56 -10.26
N PRO A 408 -24.63 -13.52 -9.17
CA PRO A 408 -24.87 -12.29 -8.41
C PRO A 408 -23.59 -11.57 -7.90
N ASN A 409 -22.44 -12.27 -7.85
CA ASN A 409 -21.13 -11.67 -7.56
C ASN A 409 -20.44 -11.03 -8.78
N GLU A 410 -21.02 -11.09 -9.98
CA GLU A 410 -20.45 -10.49 -11.19
C GLU A 410 -20.46 -8.95 -11.13
N LEU A 411 -21.35 -8.35 -10.34
CA LEU A 411 -21.35 -6.91 -10.03
C LEU A 411 -20.21 -6.49 -9.09
N VAL A 412 -19.79 -7.37 -8.17
CA VAL A 412 -18.57 -7.17 -7.35
C VAL A 412 -17.34 -7.40 -8.22
N THR A 413 -17.40 -8.37 -9.13
CA THR A 413 -16.28 -8.76 -10.00
C THR A 413 -15.99 -7.74 -11.11
N LYS A 414 -17.00 -7.14 -11.75
CA LYS A 414 -16.81 -6.13 -12.83
C LYS A 414 -16.28 -4.79 -12.33
N ALA A 415 -16.54 -4.42 -11.07
CA ALA A 415 -15.98 -3.22 -10.45
C ALA A 415 -14.54 -3.42 -9.95
N MET A 416 -14.12 -4.67 -9.70
CA MET A 416 -12.81 -5.02 -9.13
C MET A 416 -11.74 -5.40 -10.16
N ILE A 417 -12.05 -5.72 -11.42
CA ILE A 417 -11.02 -6.11 -12.39
C ILE A 417 -10.39 -4.85 -13.02
N ARG A 418 -9.40 -4.25 -12.36
CA ARG A 418 -8.46 -3.28 -12.97
C ARG A 418 -7.01 -3.58 -12.59
N GLY A 419 -6.57 -4.83 -12.70
CA GLY A 419 -5.14 -5.15 -12.67
C GLY A 419 -4.81 -6.65 -12.69
N LYS A 420 -3.72 -7.03 -13.36
CA LYS A 420 -3.15 -8.40 -13.32
C LYS A 420 -2.66 -8.81 -11.90
N TRP A 421 -2.55 -7.87 -10.97
CA TRP A 421 -2.05 -8.10 -9.61
C TRP A 421 -3.14 -8.67 -8.67
N GLU A 422 -4.40 -8.27 -8.84
CA GLU A 422 -5.52 -8.68 -7.95
C GLU A 422 -5.99 -10.13 -8.19
N VAL A 423 -5.78 -10.68 -9.39
CA VAL A 423 -6.15 -12.08 -9.69
C VAL A 423 -5.21 -13.08 -8.99
N LYS A 424 -3.91 -12.74 -8.85
CA LYS A 424 -2.92 -13.62 -8.21
C LYS A 424 -3.16 -13.74 -6.71
N ASP A 425 -3.42 -12.60 -6.06
CA ASP A 425 -3.71 -12.56 -4.64
C ASP A 425 -5.00 -13.31 -4.32
N ARG A 426 -6.01 -13.25 -5.21
CA ARG A 426 -7.26 -14.02 -5.05
C ARG A 426 -7.02 -15.53 -4.96
N ILE A 427 -6.23 -16.11 -5.87
CA ILE A 427 -5.95 -17.56 -5.84
C ILE A 427 -5.21 -17.93 -4.56
N PHE A 428 -4.23 -17.11 -4.16
CA PHE A 428 -3.49 -17.30 -2.91
C PHE A 428 -4.42 -17.31 -1.70
N TYR A 429 -5.30 -16.33 -1.57
CA TYR A 429 -6.21 -16.22 -0.43
C TYR A 429 -7.34 -17.26 -0.46
N ASN A 430 -7.79 -17.69 -1.63
CA ASN A 430 -8.71 -18.82 -1.76
C ASN A 430 -8.07 -20.12 -1.24
N LEU A 431 -6.81 -20.38 -1.61
CA LEU A 431 -6.05 -21.51 -1.07
C LEU A 431 -5.89 -21.42 0.45
N LYS A 432 -5.55 -20.24 0.99
CA LYS A 432 -5.44 -20.03 2.44
C LYS A 432 -6.77 -20.24 3.16
N LEU A 433 -7.87 -19.73 2.62
CA LEU A 433 -9.21 -19.96 3.17
C LEU A 433 -9.54 -21.46 3.14
N ALA A 434 -9.30 -22.15 2.01
CA ALA A 434 -9.55 -23.58 1.90
C ALA A 434 -8.75 -24.38 2.93
N SER A 435 -7.44 -24.10 3.08
CA SER A 435 -6.61 -24.74 4.10
C SER A 435 -7.13 -24.48 5.51
N ALA A 436 -7.50 -23.23 5.82
CA ALA A 436 -8.03 -22.87 7.14
C ALA A 436 -9.38 -23.53 7.43
N ILE A 437 -10.25 -23.69 6.43
CA ILE A 437 -11.51 -24.44 6.57
C ILE A 437 -11.25 -25.91 6.91
N VAL A 438 -10.31 -26.56 6.21
CA VAL A 438 -9.97 -27.96 6.51
C VAL A 438 -9.50 -28.10 7.95
N GLU A 439 -8.59 -27.22 8.37
CA GLU A 439 -8.06 -27.18 9.74
C GLU A 439 -9.14 -26.89 10.79
N LEU A 440 -10.00 -25.90 10.54
CA LEU A 440 -11.16 -25.60 11.39
C LEU A 440 -12.05 -26.82 11.55
N THR A 441 -12.48 -27.47 10.46
CA THR A 441 -13.35 -28.64 10.55
C THR A 441 -12.64 -29.79 11.26
N ASP A 442 -11.35 -30.03 10.99
CA ASP A 442 -10.57 -31.10 11.63
C ASP A 442 -10.41 -30.93 13.15
N ASN A 443 -10.36 -29.69 13.64
CA ASN A 443 -10.17 -29.36 15.05
C ASN A 443 -11.47 -29.08 15.81
N ALA A 444 -12.51 -28.59 15.11
CA ALA A 444 -13.81 -28.26 15.68
C ALA A 444 -14.74 -29.47 15.82
N THR A 445 -14.57 -30.50 14.98
CA THR A 445 -15.38 -31.73 15.02
C THR A 445 -14.67 -32.86 15.79
N PRO A 446 -15.31 -33.51 16.76
CA PRO A 446 -14.69 -34.64 17.47
C PRO A 446 -14.52 -35.84 16.54
N LYS A 447 -13.31 -36.42 16.49
CA LYS A 447 -13.04 -37.65 15.72
C LYS A 447 -13.41 -38.89 16.53
N GLY A 448 -14.18 -39.83 15.96
CA GLY A 448 -14.35 -41.24 16.36
C GLY A 448 -14.22 -41.57 17.85
N LYS A 449 -12.99 -41.80 18.34
CA LYS A 449 -12.71 -42.14 19.76
C LYS A 449 -13.00 -41.01 20.75
N SER A 450 -12.92 -39.75 20.33
CA SER A 450 -13.22 -38.57 21.16
C SER A 450 -14.73 -38.37 21.36
N ARG A 451 -15.57 -38.86 20.43
CA ARG A 451 -17.03 -38.85 20.57
C ARG A 451 -17.45 -39.84 21.66
N ALA A 452 -16.94 -41.08 21.60
CA ALA A 452 -17.13 -42.08 22.65
C ALA A 452 -16.57 -41.66 24.02
N ARG A 453 -15.47 -40.88 24.06
CA ARG A 453 -14.87 -40.37 25.30
C ARG A 453 -15.62 -39.16 25.88
N LEU A 454 -16.25 -38.33 25.05
CA LEU A 454 -17.14 -37.24 25.48
C LEU A 454 -18.48 -37.79 25.98
N GLU A 455 -19.04 -38.77 25.26
CA GLU A 455 -20.23 -39.53 25.67
C GLU A 455 -19.98 -40.30 26.99
N ALA A 456 -18.75 -40.73 27.26
CA ALA A 456 -18.36 -41.34 28.54
C ALA A 456 -18.07 -40.33 29.67
N ALA A 457 -17.57 -39.12 29.35
CA ALA A 457 -17.26 -38.08 30.33
C ALA A 457 -18.50 -37.33 30.86
N GLU A 458 -19.64 -37.41 30.15
CA GLU A 458 -20.95 -36.97 30.67
C GLU A 458 -21.37 -37.72 31.96
N GLY A 459 -20.77 -38.89 32.24
CA GLY A 459 -20.97 -39.62 33.50
C GLY A 459 -20.14 -39.12 34.69
N GLU A 460 -19.11 -38.28 34.46
CA GLU A 460 -18.13 -37.90 35.50
C GLU A 460 -17.85 -36.39 35.53
N GLY A 461 -18.88 -35.53 35.59
CA GLY A 461 -18.80 -34.19 36.18
C GLY A 461 -17.65 -33.24 35.77
N VAL A 462 -17.08 -33.37 34.58
CA VAL A 462 -16.05 -32.43 34.06
C VAL A 462 -16.74 -31.24 33.38
N GLU A 463 -16.47 -30.02 33.86
CA GLU A 463 -17.04 -28.75 33.38
C GLU A 463 -16.53 -28.29 31.99
N ASP A 464 -16.33 -29.17 31.01
CA ASP A 464 -16.30 -28.74 29.61
C ASP A 464 -17.72 -28.93 29.07
N LYS A 465 -18.54 -27.87 29.13
CA LYS A 465 -19.94 -27.86 28.66
C LYS A 465 -19.97 -28.14 27.16
N GLY A 466 -19.88 -29.42 26.80
CA GLY A 466 -19.71 -29.90 25.43
C GLY A 466 -20.96 -29.62 24.62
N TYR A 467 -20.94 -28.54 23.84
CA TYR A 467 -21.93 -28.36 22.79
C TYR A 467 -21.86 -29.55 21.84
N VAL A 468 -22.96 -30.31 21.78
CA VAL A 468 -23.13 -31.41 20.84
C VAL A 468 -23.44 -30.80 19.47
N ILE A 469 -22.55 -31.04 18.50
CA ILE A 469 -22.73 -30.60 17.12
C ILE A 469 -23.94 -31.33 16.54
N SER A 470 -24.88 -30.59 15.95
CA SER A 470 -26.04 -31.21 15.31
C SER A 470 -25.62 -32.00 14.06
N ALA A 471 -26.36 -33.06 13.72
CA ALA A 471 -26.09 -33.84 12.52
C ALA A 471 -26.09 -32.99 11.23
N ASN A 472 -26.94 -31.96 11.18
CA ASN A 472 -26.98 -31.01 10.07
C ASN A 472 -25.72 -30.15 9.99
N GLU A 473 -25.24 -29.60 11.11
CA GLU A 473 -23.97 -28.84 11.13
C GLU A 473 -22.79 -29.73 10.73
N GLU A 474 -22.75 -30.97 11.23
CA GLU A 474 -21.70 -31.94 10.88
C GLU A 474 -21.70 -32.25 9.38
N GLN A 475 -22.88 -32.46 8.79
CA GLN A 475 -23.03 -32.69 7.35
C GLN A 475 -22.60 -31.46 6.53
N GLN A 476 -23.05 -30.26 6.91
CA GLN A 476 -22.71 -29.00 6.23
C GLN A 476 -21.20 -28.73 6.27
N TRP A 477 -20.57 -28.83 7.44
CA TRP A 477 -19.13 -28.59 7.58
C TRP A 477 -18.29 -29.66 6.90
N THR A 478 -18.77 -30.91 6.86
CA THR A 478 -18.12 -31.97 6.08
C THR A 478 -18.18 -31.67 4.58
N ALA A 479 -19.32 -31.23 4.06
CA ALA A 479 -19.45 -30.82 2.66
C ALA A 479 -18.54 -29.62 2.34
N LEU A 480 -18.48 -28.62 3.23
CA LEU A 480 -17.60 -27.46 3.11
C LEU A 480 -16.12 -27.87 3.07
N LYS A 481 -15.70 -28.77 3.97
CA LYS A 481 -14.35 -29.34 3.99
C LYS A 481 -14.01 -30.10 2.71
N MET A 482 -14.94 -30.88 2.17
CA MET A 482 -14.73 -31.64 0.93
C MET A 482 -14.51 -30.70 -0.27
N LYS A 483 -15.30 -29.63 -0.39
CA LYS A 483 -15.09 -28.59 -1.41
C LYS A 483 -13.72 -27.92 -1.26
N ALA A 484 -13.32 -27.57 -0.03
CA ALA A 484 -12.02 -26.98 0.24
C ALA A 484 -10.84 -27.92 -0.13
N LYS A 485 -10.93 -29.21 0.22
CA LYS A 485 -9.92 -30.22 -0.15
C LYS A 485 -9.80 -30.41 -1.65
N ASP A 486 -10.92 -30.47 -2.35
CA ASP A 486 -10.95 -30.59 -3.81
C ASP A 486 -10.30 -29.37 -4.50
N TYR A 487 -10.60 -28.17 -4.01
CA TYR A 487 -9.97 -26.93 -4.50
C TYR A 487 -8.46 -26.94 -4.31
N ILE A 488 -7.97 -27.33 -3.12
CA ILE A 488 -6.53 -27.44 -2.83
C ILE A 488 -5.86 -28.45 -3.76
N LYS A 489 -6.49 -29.61 -4.00
CA LYS A 489 -5.95 -30.66 -4.86
C LYS A 489 -5.80 -30.21 -6.32
N ARG A 490 -6.73 -29.40 -6.81
CA ARG A 490 -6.77 -28.93 -8.21
C ARG A 490 -5.94 -27.66 -8.45
N THR A 491 -5.67 -26.89 -7.40
CA THR A 491 -5.02 -25.59 -7.53
C THR A 491 -3.52 -25.71 -7.24
N PRO A 492 -2.63 -25.34 -8.18
CA PRO A 492 -1.20 -25.43 -7.95
C PRO A 492 -0.74 -24.47 -6.84
N ALA A 493 0.32 -24.86 -6.12
CA ALA A 493 0.89 -24.04 -5.07
C ALA A 493 1.32 -22.66 -5.60
N PRO A 494 1.15 -21.58 -4.82
CA PRO A 494 1.61 -20.25 -5.22
C PRO A 494 3.13 -20.25 -5.39
N ARG A 495 3.63 -19.55 -6.41
CA ARG A 495 5.08 -19.37 -6.56
C ARG A 495 5.58 -18.42 -5.45
N PRO A 496 6.85 -18.54 -4.99
CA PRO A 496 7.38 -17.66 -3.95
C PRO A 496 7.23 -16.15 -4.24
N GLY A 497 7.33 -15.76 -5.52
CA GLY A 497 7.14 -14.38 -5.97
C GLY A 497 5.69 -13.88 -6.01
N SER A 498 4.70 -14.74 -5.77
CA SER A 498 3.27 -14.39 -5.74
C SER A 498 2.67 -14.37 -4.33
N ILE A 499 3.50 -14.39 -3.28
CA ILE A 499 3.03 -14.25 -1.90
C ILE A 499 2.75 -12.76 -1.62
N PRO A 500 1.52 -12.39 -1.20
CA PRO A 500 1.19 -11.03 -0.80
C PRO A 500 2.13 -10.50 0.29
N ILE A 501 2.45 -9.20 0.27
CA ILE A 501 3.42 -8.59 1.20
C ILE A 501 3.01 -8.80 2.67
N MET A 502 1.71 -8.72 2.98
CA MET A 502 1.17 -8.92 4.33
C MET A 502 1.31 -10.36 4.85
N GLU A 503 1.57 -11.31 3.96
CA GLU A 503 1.74 -12.73 4.27
C GLU A 503 3.21 -13.13 4.35
N LYS A 504 4.13 -12.23 3.96
CA LYS A 504 5.56 -12.44 4.16
C LYS A 504 5.85 -12.27 5.65
N GLU A 505 6.58 -13.21 6.24
CA GLU A 505 7.02 -13.08 7.62
C GLU A 505 7.85 -11.80 7.77
N PRO A 506 7.44 -10.84 8.64
CA PRO A 506 8.10 -9.54 8.75
C PRO A 506 9.55 -9.64 9.22
N LEU A 507 9.95 -10.81 9.74
CA LEU A 507 11.29 -11.11 10.20
C LEU A 507 12.16 -11.85 9.17
N GLY A 508 11.58 -12.33 8.06
CA GLY A 508 12.23 -13.34 7.23
C GLY A 508 12.46 -14.65 8.01
N PRO A 509 13.18 -15.62 7.42
CA PRO A 509 13.58 -16.84 8.13
C PRO A 509 14.34 -16.46 9.41
N ALA A 510 14.23 -17.24 10.49
CA ALA A 510 14.84 -16.96 11.80
C ALA A 510 16.31 -16.45 11.75
N LYS A 511 17.08 -16.89 10.76
CA LYS A 511 18.47 -16.44 10.48
C LYS A 511 18.61 -14.93 10.20
N PHE A 512 17.59 -14.28 9.64
CA PHE A 512 17.64 -12.86 9.28
C PHE A 512 17.44 -11.95 10.52
N ILE A 513 16.71 -12.45 11.53
CA ILE A 513 16.54 -11.82 12.84
C ILE A 513 17.88 -11.77 13.55
N THR A 514 18.56 -12.92 13.63
CA THR A 514 19.87 -13.03 14.28
C THR A 514 20.90 -12.08 13.63
N ASN A 515 20.88 -11.96 12.30
CA ASN A 515 21.75 -11.00 11.61
C ASN A 515 21.40 -9.53 11.88
N THR A 516 20.12 -9.21 12.05
CA THR A 516 19.68 -7.84 12.36
C THR A 516 20.04 -7.46 13.79
N ASP A 517 19.85 -8.39 14.74
CA ASP A 517 20.22 -8.20 16.14
C ASP A 517 21.74 -8.08 16.30
N ASN A 518 22.51 -8.95 15.64
CA ASN A 518 23.97 -8.85 15.59
C ASN A 518 24.45 -7.51 14.97
N GLN A 519 23.73 -6.98 13.98
CA GLN A 519 24.07 -5.72 13.34
C GLN A 519 23.73 -4.51 14.21
N VAL A 520 22.64 -4.57 14.99
CA VAL A 520 22.30 -3.56 15.98
C VAL A 520 23.27 -3.59 17.16
N GLU A 521 23.63 -4.77 17.64
CA GLU A 521 24.63 -4.97 18.70
C GLU A 521 26.02 -4.46 18.27
N TYR A 522 26.43 -4.74 17.03
CA TYR A 522 27.63 -4.18 16.42
C TYR A 522 27.59 -2.65 16.32
N GLN A 523 26.45 -2.06 15.96
CA GLN A 523 26.29 -0.61 15.89
C GLN A 523 26.30 0.07 17.28
N MET A 524 25.78 -0.59 18.31
CA MET A 524 25.81 -0.08 19.68
C MET A 524 27.24 -0.13 20.26
N THR A 525 27.96 -1.23 20.05
CA THR A 525 29.36 -1.37 20.51
C THR A 525 30.31 -0.43 19.78
N HIS A 526 30.18 -0.24 18.46
CA HIS A 526 31.04 0.70 17.71
C HIS A 526 30.77 2.18 18.01
N ARG A 527 29.59 2.54 18.51
CA ARG A 527 29.33 3.91 18.98
C ARG A 527 29.94 4.19 20.35
N HIS A 528 30.00 3.20 21.24
CA HIS A 528 30.67 3.35 22.54
C HIS A 528 32.20 3.44 22.43
N ILE A 529 32.81 2.77 21.46
CA ILE A 529 34.27 2.81 21.26
C ILE A 529 34.74 4.14 20.64
N LYS A 530 33.86 4.92 20.01
CA LYS A 530 34.19 6.26 19.49
C LYS A 530 33.90 7.40 20.46
N SER A 531 33.33 7.10 21.63
CA SER A 531 33.02 8.08 22.69
C SER A 531 33.94 7.96 23.91
N ILE A 532 34.97 7.13 23.82
CA ILE A 532 36.10 7.01 24.75
C ILE A 532 37.34 7.32 23.92
#